data_AF-A0AAD1AFD6-F1
#
_entry.id   AF-A0AAD1AFD6-F1
#
_cell.length_a   1.000
_cell.length_b   1.000
_cell.length_c   1.000
_cell.angle_alpha   90.00
_cell.angle_beta   90.00
_cell.angle_gamma   90.00
#
_symmetry.space_group_name_H-M   'P 1'
#
loop_
_entity.id
_entity.type
_entity.pdbx_description
1 polymer ?
#
loop_
_entity_poly.entity_id
_entity_poly.type
_entity_poly.pdbx_seq_one_letter_code
_entity_poly.pdbx_strand_id
1 'polypeptide(L)'
;MTDHDFLSDPAAAPTRFGRGHAALRESVHKLVAPWFEQARLRTEEVRSETAAVRDETAALRDEFAVVRGELGGVQDECAALREETAGLHAALDELRASVSALRESVQEETDATPGRFDAVDERAALLDERVRGAELELRAVTRRLAEALDG
;
A
#
# COMPACT_ATOMS: atom_id res chain seq x y z
N MET A 1 -65.04 33.20 19.17
CA MET A 1 -63.91 34.12 19.39
C MET A 1 -62.80 33.29 19.99
N THR A 2 -61.73 33.14 19.23
CA THR A 2 -60.60 32.26 19.60
C THR A 2 -59.49 33.15 20.16
N ASP A 3 -58.60 32.61 21.00
CA ASP A 3 -57.51 33.37 21.66
C ASP A 3 -56.63 34.18 20.69
N HIS A 4 -56.56 33.74 19.43
CA HIS A 4 -55.85 34.42 18.35
C HIS A 4 -56.42 35.81 18.01
N ASP A 5 -57.72 36.04 18.23
CA ASP A 5 -58.39 37.33 17.95
C ASP A 5 -57.89 38.44 18.90
N PHE A 6 -57.55 38.10 20.14
CA PHE A 6 -57.09 39.08 21.16
C PHE A 6 -55.62 39.46 21.04
N LEU A 7 -54.81 38.63 20.37
CA LEU A 7 -53.40 38.94 20.07
C LEU A 7 -53.28 39.96 18.93
N SER A 8 -54.28 40.03 18.05
CA SER A 8 -54.32 40.97 16.91
C SER A 8 -55.07 42.28 17.25
N ASP A 9 -56.10 42.23 18.10
CA ASP A 9 -56.76 43.41 18.67
C ASP A 9 -56.96 43.25 20.20
N PRO A 10 -56.04 43.78 21.03
CA PRO A 10 -56.15 43.68 22.48
C PRO A 10 -57.31 44.49 23.08
N ALA A 11 -57.99 45.33 22.30
CA ALA A 11 -59.19 46.04 22.74
C ALA A 11 -60.45 45.17 22.70
N ALA A 12 -60.45 44.08 21.91
CA ALA A 12 -61.61 43.20 21.73
C ALA A 12 -61.93 42.30 22.95
N ALA A 13 -61.01 42.19 23.93
CA ALA A 13 -61.19 41.38 25.13
C ALA A 13 -62.31 41.94 26.06
N PRO A 14 -63.34 41.15 26.42
CA PRO A 14 -64.43 41.63 27.27
C PRO A 14 -63.92 41.97 28.68
N THR A 15 -64.01 43.24 29.09
CA THR A 15 -63.63 43.65 30.45
C THR A 15 -64.79 44.28 31.20
N ARG A 16 -65.01 43.86 32.46
CA ARG A 16 -66.00 44.44 33.39
C ARG A 16 -65.63 45.84 33.91
N PHE A 17 -64.47 46.36 33.52
CA PHE A 17 -63.90 47.63 34.00
C PHE A 17 -63.91 48.67 32.87
N GLY A 18 -64.29 49.91 33.19
CA GLY A 18 -64.49 51.00 32.21
C GLY A 18 -63.22 51.51 31.52
N ARG A 19 -63.34 52.61 30.77
CA ARG A 19 -62.28 53.17 29.88
C ARG A 19 -60.89 53.34 30.51
N GLY A 20 -60.80 53.60 31.83
CA GLY A 20 -59.52 53.73 32.53
C GLY A 20 -58.69 52.44 32.58
N HIS A 21 -59.33 51.27 32.69
CA HIS A 21 -58.65 49.98 32.67
C HIS A 21 -58.11 49.65 31.27
N ALA A 22 -58.84 50.03 30.22
CA ALA A 22 -58.38 49.88 28.84
C ALA A 22 -57.12 50.74 28.57
N ALA A 23 -57.11 52.00 29.03
CA ALA A 23 -55.95 52.88 28.89
C ALA A 23 -54.72 52.38 29.68
N LEU A 24 -54.92 51.83 30.88
CA LEU A 24 -53.86 51.21 31.66
C LEU A 24 -53.29 49.97 30.95
N ARG A 25 -54.16 49.08 30.45
CA ARG A 25 -53.75 47.91 29.67
C ARG A 25 -52.96 48.29 28.42
N GLU A 26 -53.41 49.31 27.70
CA GLU A 26 -52.70 49.83 26.52
C GLU A 26 -51.32 50.39 26.90
N SER A 27 -51.24 51.14 28.01
CA SER A 27 -49.97 51.71 28.50
C SER A 27 -48.98 50.63 28.93
N VAL A 28 -49.46 49.60 29.65
CA VAL A 28 -48.66 48.42 30.02
C VAL A 28 -48.21 47.66 28.77
N HIS A 29 -49.10 47.43 27.80
CA HIS A 29 -48.75 46.76 26.55
C HIS A 29 -47.68 47.53 25.77
N LYS A 30 -47.79 48.85 25.65
CA LYS A 30 -46.76 49.70 25.00
C LYS A 30 -45.41 49.62 25.70
N LEU A 31 -45.40 49.46 27.03
CA LEU A 31 -44.16 49.33 27.80
C LEU A 31 -43.48 47.96 27.61
N VAL A 32 -44.26 46.87 27.61
CA VAL A 32 -43.72 45.51 27.65
C VAL A 32 -43.59 44.86 26.27
N ALA A 33 -44.41 45.24 25.28
CA ALA A 33 -44.37 44.66 23.94
C ALA A 33 -42.99 44.73 23.26
N PRO A 34 -42.22 45.83 23.34
CA PRO A 34 -40.87 45.88 22.78
C PRO A 34 -39.91 44.86 23.40
N TRP A 35 -40.04 44.60 24.70
CA TRP A 35 -39.23 43.60 25.41
C TRP A 35 -39.56 42.18 24.97
N PHE A 36 -40.84 41.86 24.77
CA PHE A 36 -41.26 40.56 24.24
C PHE A 36 -40.80 40.35 22.80
N GLU A 37 -40.87 41.38 21.96
CA GLU A 37 -40.37 41.29 20.59
C GLU A 37 -38.85 41.09 20.58
N GLN A 38 -38.11 41.82 21.41
CA GLN A 38 -36.67 41.64 21.56
C GLN A 38 -36.31 40.22 22.07
N ALA A 39 -37.05 39.70 23.05
CA ALA A 39 -36.87 38.34 23.53
C ALA A 39 -37.15 37.30 22.43
N ARG A 40 -38.19 37.52 21.61
CA ARG A 40 -38.53 36.67 20.47
C ARG A 40 -37.42 36.66 19.43
N LEU A 41 -36.90 37.84 19.05
CA LEU A 41 -35.80 37.97 18.09
C LEU A 41 -34.52 37.28 18.59
N ARG A 42 -34.13 37.48 19.84
CA ARG A 42 -32.97 36.78 20.43
C ARG A 42 -33.17 35.27 20.45
N THR A 43 -34.38 34.81 20.74
CA THR A 43 -34.67 33.37 20.74
C THR A 43 -34.54 32.81 19.32
N GLU A 44 -34.95 33.56 18.30
CA GLU A 44 -34.81 33.16 16.91
C GLU A 44 -33.35 33.15 16.44
N GLU A 45 -32.58 34.16 16.83
CA GLU A 45 -31.13 34.22 16.61
C GLU A 45 -30.42 33.00 17.20
N VAL A 46 -30.67 32.69 18.48
CA VAL A 46 -30.11 31.50 19.14
C VAL A 46 -30.55 30.20 18.45
N ARG A 47 -31.79 30.10 17.98
CA ARG A 47 -32.24 28.92 17.21
C ARG A 47 -31.46 28.78 15.91
N SER A 48 -31.24 29.88 15.20
CA SER A 48 -30.48 29.91 13.95
C SER A 48 -29.02 29.51 14.19
N GLU A 49 -28.36 30.07 15.21
CA GLU A 49 -27.00 29.70 15.59
C GLU A 49 -26.91 28.22 15.98
N THR A 50 -27.88 27.73 16.75
CA THR A 50 -27.92 26.32 17.15
C THR A 50 -28.13 25.40 15.94
N ALA A 51 -28.90 25.83 14.93
CA ALA A 51 -29.04 25.07 13.69
C ALA A 51 -27.72 25.04 12.91
N ALA A 52 -27.05 26.18 12.74
CA ALA A 52 -25.75 26.27 12.08
C ALA A 52 -24.70 25.37 12.76
N VAL A 53 -24.60 25.41 14.09
CA VAL A 53 -23.68 24.53 14.85
C VAL A 53 -24.01 23.05 14.64
N ARG A 54 -25.29 22.67 14.55
CA ARG A 54 -25.66 21.27 14.26
C ARG A 54 -25.17 20.85 12.87
N ASP A 55 -25.34 21.71 11.88
CA ASP A 55 -24.92 21.45 10.50
C ASP A 55 -23.39 21.34 10.40
N GLU A 56 -22.65 22.25 11.03
CA GLU A 56 -21.18 22.18 11.14
C GLU A 56 -20.73 20.89 11.83
N THR A 57 -21.40 20.51 12.92
CA THR A 57 -21.08 19.26 13.63
C THR A 57 -21.40 18.03 12.77
N ALA A 58 -22.41 18.07 11.92
CA ALA A 58 -22.71 17.00 10.98
C ALA A 58 -21.62 16.89 9.91
N ALA A 59 -21.23 18.02 9.30
CA ALA A 59 -20.15 18.07 8.32
C ALA A 59 -18.81 17.53 8.89
N LEU A 60 -18.45 17.95 10.11
CA LEU A 60 -17.24 17.44 10.78
C LEU A 60 -17.28 15.93 11.04
N ARG A 61 -18.46 15.35 11.30
CA ARG A 61 -18.59 13.88 11.45
C ARG A 61 -18.36 13.16 10.13
N ASP A 62 -18.84 13.73 9.03
CA ASP A 62 -18.65 13.16 7.70
C ASP A 62 -17.18 13.25 7.28
N GLU A 63 -16.52 14.40 7.49
CA GLU A 63 -15.07 14.55 7.28
C GLU A 63 -14.27 13.54 8.11
N PHE A 64 -14.62 13.36 9.38
CA PHE A 64 -13.94 12.38 10.24
C PHE A 64 -14.18 10.93 9.77
N ALA A 65 -15.34 10.63 9.18
CA ALA A 65 -15.60 9.32 8.59
C ALA A 65 -14.73 9.08 7.36
N VAL A 66 -14.55 10.09 6.50
CA VAL A 66 -13.64 10.03 5.34
C VAL A 66 -12.20 9.79 5.78
N VAL A 67 -11.69 10.59 6.73
CA VAL A 67 -10.31 10.44 7.25
C VAL A 67 -10.08 9.06 7.85
N ARG A 68 -11.06 8.48 8.55
CA ARG A 68 -10.95 7.10 9.04
C ARG A 68 -10.88 6.08 7.91
N GLY A 69 -11.62 6.29 6.82
CA GLY A 69 -11.54 5.46 5.62
C GLY A 69 -10.16 5.53 4.96
N GLU A 70 -9.64 6.74 4.78
CA GLU A 70 -8.28 6.96 4.23
C GLU A 70 -7.20 6.32 5.10
N LEU A 71 -7.29 6.46 6.42
CA LEU A 71 -6.37 5.82 7.36
C LEU A 71 -6.41 4.29 7.25
N GLY A 72 -7.60 3.71 7.05
CA GLY A 72 -7.77 2.29 6.78
C GLY A 72 -7.06 1.87 5.49
N GLY A 73 -7.27 2.62 4.40
CA GLY A 73 -6.60 2.37 3.12
C GLY A 73 -5.07 2.41 3.24
N VAL A 74 -4.52 3.41 3.94
CA VAL A 74 -3.08 3.51 4.20
C VAL A 74 -2.55 2.33 5.02
N GLN A 75 -3.33 1.83 5.98
CA GLN A 75 -2.94 0.64 6.75
C GLN A 75 -2.86 -0.61 5.88
N ASP A 76 -3.82 -0.79 4.97
CA ASP A 76 -3.85 -1.90 4.03
C ASP A 76 -2.67 -1.84 3.05
N GLU A 77 -2.39 -0.66 2.48
CA GLU A 77 -1.21 -0.43 1.62
C GLU A 77 0.10 -0.73 2.36
N CYS A 78 0.22 -0.28 3.61
CA CYS A 78 1.39 -0.59 4.45
C CYS A 78 1.53 -2.09 4.75
N ALA A 79 0.43 -2.84 4.84
CA ALA A 79 0.48 -4.29 5.03
C ALA A 79 0.96 -4.98 3.74
N ALA A 80 0.40 -4.61 2.59
CA ALA A 80 0.81 -5.14 1.29
C ALA A 80 2.30 -4.90 1.00
N LEU A 81 2.81 -3.68 1.27
CA LEU A 81 4.23 -3.37 1.09
C LEU A 81 5.15 -4.20 1.99
N ARG A 82 4.71 -4.57 3.20
CA ARG A 82 5.48 -5.46 4.09
C ARG A 82 5.55 -6.87 3.53
N GLU A 83 4.45 -7.39 3.00
CA GLU A 83 4.41 -8.70 2.36
C GLU A 83 5.29 -8.74 1.10
N GLU A 84 5.20 -7.73 0.25
CA GLU A 84 6.05 -7.61 -0.94
C GLU A 84 7.54 -7.55 -0.57
N THR A 85 7.88 -6.74 0.44
CA THR A 85 9.26 -6.64 0.95
C THR A 85 9.75 -7.99 1.48
N ALA A 86 8.92 -8.74 2.20
CA ALA A 86 9.28 -10.07 2.69
C ALA A 86 9.50 -11.06 1.52
N GLY A 87 8.64 -11.01 0.50
CA GLY A 87 8.79 -11.80 -0.72
C GLY A 87 10.10 -11.49 -1.47
N LEU A 88 10.46 -10.22 -1.59
CA LEU A 88 11.72 -9.80 -2.21
C LEU A 88 12.96 -10.30 -1.45
N HIS A 89 12.93 -10.28 -0.11
CA HIS A 89 14.02 -10.84 0.69
C HIS A 89 14.17 -12.36 0.44
N ALA A 90 13.06 -13.10 0.43
CA ALA A 90 13.09 -14.53 0.16
C ALA A 90 13.66 -14.85 -1.24
N ALA A 91 13.25 -14.10 -2.27
CA ALA A 91 13.78 -14.25 -3.62
C ALA A 91 15.28 -13.93 -3.70
N LEU A 92 15.76 -12.94 -2.95
CA LEU A 92 17.18 -12.59 -2.89
C LEU A 92 18.01 -13.67 -2.20
N ASP A 93 17.48 -14.29 -1.15
CA ASP A 93 18.12 -15.43 -0.48
C ASP A 93 18.22 -16.65 -1.41
N GLU A 94 17.17 -16.96 -2.17
CA GLU A 94 17.17 -18.03 -3.17
C GLU A 94 18.17 -17.76 -4.30
N LEU A 95 18.22 -16.52 -4.79
CA LEU A 95 19.21 -16.13 -5.80
C LEU A 95 20.64 -16.26 -5.26
N ARG A 96 20.87 -15.87 -4.00
CA ARG A 96 22.18 -15.99 -3.35
C ARG A 96 22.61 -17.45 -3.19
N ALA A 97 21.68 -18.34 -2.85
CA ALA A 97 21.93 -19.77 -2.80
C ALA A 97 22.28 -20.32 -4.19
N SER A 98 21.50 -19.93 -5.21
CA SER A 98 21.72 -20.35 -6.60
C SER A 98 23.08 -19.90 -7.14
N VAL A 99 23.49 -18.66 -6.85
CA VAL A 99 24.81 -18.14 -7.25
C VAL A 99 25.94 -18.87 -6.52
N SER A 100 25.76 -19.21 -5.25
CA SER A 100 26.75 -19.98 -4.48
C SER A 100 26.94 -21.38 -5.08
N ALA A 101 25.84 -22.08 -5.37
CA ALA A 101 25.87 -23.40 -6.01
C ALA A 101 26.52 -23.36 -7.40
N LEU A 102 26.20 -22.34 -8.20
CA LEU A 102 26.84 -22.16 -9.51
C LEU A 102 28.35 -21.92 -9.38
N ARG A 103 28.78 -21.13 -8.40
CA ARG A 103 30.21 -20.90 -8.14
C ARG A 103 30.93 -22.17 -7.74
N GLU A 104 30.32 -22.99 -6.89
CA GLU A 104 30.88 -24.30 -6.52
C GLU A 104 31.01 -25.23 -7.73
N SER A 105 29.97 -25.32 -8.57
CA SER A 105 30.01 -26.13 -9.79
C SER A 105 31.07 -25.65 -10.78
N VAL A 106 31.20 -24.33 -10.98
CA VAL A 106 32.25 -23.76 -11.84
C VAL A 106 33.63 -24.05 -11.25
N GLN A 107 33.80 -23.92 -9.93
CA GLN A 107 35.06 -24.21 -9.26
C GLN A 107 35.46 -25.69 -9.45
N GLU A 108 34.52 -26.60 -9.26
CA GLU A 108 34.73 -28.04 -9.46
C GLU A 108 35.16 -28.35 -10.91
N GLU A 109 34.48 -27.78 -11.91
CA GLU A 109 34.89 -27.96 -13.30
C GLU A 109 36.27 -27.34 -13.58
N THR A 110 36.58 -26.16 -13.03
CA THR A 110 37.90 -25.54 -13.20
C THR A 110 39.02 -26.38 -12.56
N ASP A 111 38.77 -26.98 -11.40
CA ASP A 111 39.74 -27.83 -10.70
C ASP A 111 39.90 -29.20 -11.41
N ALA A 112 38.85 -29.69 -12.07
CA ALA A 112 38.90 -30.94 -12.83
C ALA A 112 39.60 -30.80 -14.20
N THR A 113 39.57 -29.61 -14.82
CA THR A 113 40.14 -29.39 -16.16
C THR A 113 41.61 -29.81 -16.32
N PRO A 114 42.54 -29.40 -15.42
CA PRO A 114 43.95 -29.80 -15.52
C PRO A 114 44.13 -31.31 -15.57
N GLY A 115 43.47 -32.07 -14.67
CA GLY A 115 43.58 -33.52 -14.65
C GLY A 115 43.03 -34.20 -15.91
N ARG A 116 42.02 -33.62 -16.57
CA ARG A 116 41.56 -34.09 -17.89
C ARG A 116 42.62 -33.86 -18.97
N PHE A 117 43.32 -32.72 -18.96
CA PHE A 117 44.41 -32.47 -19.90
C PHE A 117 45.61 -33.37 -19.64
N ASP A 118 46.02 -33.55 -18.38
CA ASP A 118 47.10 -34.47 -18.01
C ASP A 118 46.83 -35.90 -18.50
N ALA A 119 45.59 -36.39 -18.32
CA ALA A 119 45.19 -37.70 -18.81
C ALA A 119 45.21 -37.80 -20.35
N VAL A 120 44.92 -36.71 -21.06
CA VAL A 120 45.04 -36.65 -22.52
C VAL A 120 46.51 -36.68 -22.94
N ASP A 121 47.38 -35.92 -22.25
CA ASP A 121 48.81 -35.87 -22.52
C ASP A 121 49.49 -37.23 -22.26
N GLU A 122 49.15 -37.91 -21.17
CA GLU A 122 49.62 -39.27 -20.90
C GLU A 122 49.19 -40.26 -22.00
N ARG A 123 47.94 -40.16 -22.45
CA ARG A 123 47.42 -41.02 -23.51
C ARG A 123 48.08 -40.73 -24.86
N ALA A 124 48.39 -39.46 -25.14
CA ALA A 124 49.16 -39.07 -26.32
C ALA A 124 50.58 -39.64 -26.28
N ALA A 125 51.28 -39.53 -25.14
CA ALA A 125 52.62 -40.10 -24.96
C ALA A 125 52.64 -41.63 -25.16
N LEU A 126 51.64 -42.34 -24.64
CA LEU A 126 51.49 -43.79 -24.85
C LEU A 126 51.25 -44.16 -26.32
N LEU A 127 50.45 -43.36 -27.04
CA LEU A 127 50.23 -43.57 -28.47
C LEU A 127 51.51 -43.34 -29.27
N ASP A 128 52.28 -42.30 -28.94
CA ASP A 128 53.58 -42.02 -29.56
C ASP A 128 54.55 -43.20 -29.40
N GLU A 129 54.66 -43.77 -28.20
CA GLU A 129 55.50 -44.96 -27.95
C GLU A 129 55.03 -46.17 -28.77
N ARG A 130 53.72 -46.40 -28.86
CA ARG A 130 53.17 -47.49 -29.68
C ARG A 130 53.45 -47.29 -31.17
N VAL A 131 53.33 -46.07 -31.68
CA VAL A 131 53.64 -45.74 -33.07
C VAL A 131 55.13 -45.96 -33.35
N ARG A 132 56.03 -45.47 -32.48
CA ARG A 132 57.48 -45.72 -32.60
C ARG A 132 57.80 -47.21 -32.60
N GLY A 133 57.18 -47.98 -31.71
CA GLY A 133 57.33 -49.44 -31.67
C GLY A 133 56.91 -50.11 -32.98
N ALA A 134 55.72 -49.77 -33.48
CA ALA A 134 55.21 -50.30 -34.75
C ALA A 134 56.12 -49.91 -35.94
N GLU A 135 56.64 -48.68 -35.98
CA GLU A 135 57.60 -48.27 -37.01
C GLU A 135 58.90 -49.08 -36.98
N LEU A 136 59.43 -49.37 -35.80
CA LEU A 136 60.63 -50.18 -35.63
C LEU A 136 60.39 -51.64 -36.07
N GLU A 137 59.24 -52.22 -35.71
CA GLU A 137 58.85 -53.56 -36.15
C GLU A 137 58.73 -53.63 -37.67
N LEU A 138 58.05 -52.65 -38.29
CA LEU A 138 57.94 -52.58 -39.74
C LEU A 138 59.32 -52.48 -40.41
N ARG A 139 60.23 -51.65 -39.90
CA ARG A 139 61.62 -51.58 -40.42
C ARG A 139 62.35 -52.92 -40.30
N ALA A 140 62.18 -53.63 -39.18
CA ALA A 140 62.78 -54.94 -38.97
C ALA A 140 62.21 -55.99 -39.93
N VAL A 141 60.90 -56.00 -40.16
CA VAL A 141 60.23 -56.87 -41.15
C VAL A 141 60.74 -56.58 -42.55
N THR A 142 60.80 -55.30 -42.94
CA THR A 142 61.33 -54.90 -44.26
C THR A 142 62.77 -55.35 -44.47
N ARG A 143 63.64 -55.23 -43.45
CA ARG A 143 65.03 -55.73 -43.52
C ARG A 143 65.08 -57.24 -43.71
N ARG A 144 64.34 -58.02 -42.91
CA ARG A 144 64.30 -59.49 -43.01
C ARG A 144 63.80 -59.96 -44.38
N LEU A 145 62.80 -59.26 -44.94
CA LEU A 145 62.30 -59.55 -46.29
C LEU A 145 63.37 -59.29 -47.35
N ALA A 146 64.14 -58.20 -47.25
CA ALA A 146 65.24 -57.93 -48.17
C ALA A 146 66.32 -59.02 -48.10
N GLU A 147 66.76 -59.39 -46.88
CA GLU A 147 67.74 -60.46 -46.67
C GLU A 147 67.28 -61.82 -47.23
N ALA A 148 65.98 -62.13 -47.15
CA ALA A 148 65.41 -63.36 -47.69
C ALA A 148 65.25 -63.36 -49.22
N LEU A 149 65.27 -62.20 -49.87
CA LEU A 149 65.22 -62.06 -51.33
C LEU A 149 66.62 -62.06 -51.97
N ASP A 150 67.65 -61.61 -51.24
CA ASP A 150 69.03 -61.52 -51.71
C ASP A 150 69.87 -62.80 -51.51
N GLY A 151 69.39 -63.76 -50.70
CA GLY A 151 70.03 -65.06 -50.43
C GLY A 151 69.42 -66.21 -51.21
#